data_AF-A0A0Q5WI30-F1
#
_entry.id   AF-A0A0Q5WI30-F1
#
_cell.length_a   1.000
_cell.length_b   1.000
_cell.length_c   1.000
_cell.angle_alpha   90.00
_cell.angle_beta   90.00
_cell.angle_gamma   90.00
#
_symmetry.space_group_name_H-M   'P 1'
#
loop_
_entity.id
_entity.type
_entity.pdbx_description
1 polymer ?
#
loop_
_entity_poly.entity_id
_entity_poly.type
_entity_poly.pdbx_seq_one_letter_code
_entity_poly.pdbx_strand_id
1 'polypeptide(L)'
;MSIWGVRCLTQKFIRQAYILANRRLLGPVPQRSPPAYAPLRPAHSSLYQMVKKRTLEARTKLQANKYPNHQVCVAKPATTPPVEEYETAVEATGVPVYANAQFQAHSQSEPLFKVGFADVKSVCSAKDVLKSDSAKLSTSQPVLDSCKATNPCEEFKRKRQETTCQPCNEDGTAPGGGGGDEECECRMKDLRLKCLLGALAALLAGGLLAWFMTRDTDDSEAKKAQEEEEQRKRRLIAGLATSPPSSEDLPKHVPYLIIGGGTAAFSAFRAIKSNDATAKVLMISNEFRKPYMRPPLSKELWYTPNPNEDPIKDYRFKQWTGSERSLFFEPDEFFIDPEDLDDNANGGIAVAQGFSVKKVDAQKRIVTLNDGYEINYDECLIATGCSPKNLTMLRDAPPSVLEKVMVYRTPDDFDRLRKLAAEKRSITIVGNGFIGSELACSLAHYSRENNGGKVYQVFQENANMSKVLPNYLSRWTTAKMEAQGVCVIPNASIRSAVRDEAILKLELNNGMTLMSDVVVVCVGCTPNTDLAGPSRLEVDRSLGGFVVNAELEARRNLYVAGDASCFFDPLLGRRRVEHHDHSVVSGRLAGENMTGASKKTISTSEHVLVRPRSRDRV
;
A
#
# COMPACT_ATOMS: atom_id res chain seq x y z
N MET A 1 26.79 7.81 61.94
CA MET A 1 25.59 8.06 61.09
C MET A 1 26.03 8.07 59.64
N SER A 2 25.56 7.12 58.82
CA SER A 2 26.08 6.93 57.47
C SER A 2 25.53 7.96 56.48
N ILE A 3 26.36 8.33 55.49
CA ILE A 3 26.07 9.28 54.40
C ILE A 3 24.81 8.88 53.59
N TRP A 4 24.41 7.61 53.65
CA TRP A 4 23.17 7.10 53.07
C TRP A 4 21.90 7.56 53.80
N GLY A 5 21.94 7.72 55.12
CA GLY A 5 20.78 8.20 55.89
C GLY A 5 20.43 9.66 55.58
N VAL A 6 21.45 10.49 55.34
CA VAL A 6 21.29 11.93 55.05
C VAL A 6 20.70 12.17 53.66
N ARG A 7 21.06 11.34 52.67
CA ARG A 7 20.47 11.41 51.31
C ARG A 7 19.01 11.00 51.26
N CYS A 8 18.63 10.00 52.06
CA CYS A 8 17.24 9.54 52.10
C CYS A 8 16.32 10.54 52.84
N LEU A 9 16.84 11.20 53.88
CA LEU A 9 16.10 12.28 54.57
C LEU A 9 15.91 13.50 53.68
N THR A 10 16.96 13.96 52.99
CA THR A 10 16.88 15.13 52.10
C THR A 10 15.93 14.92 50.93
N GLN A 11 15.87 13.72 50.34
CA GLN A 11 14.86 13.40 49.32
C GLN A 11 13.42 13.41 49.85
N LYS A 12 13.18 12.97 51.09
CA LYS A 12 11.85 13.03 51.71
C LYS A 12 11.41 14.47 51.98
N PHE A 13 12.31 15.32 52.47
CA PHE A 13 12.01 16.74 52.71
C PHE A 13 11.75 17.51 51.42
N ILE A 14 12.52 17.27 50.35
CA ILE A 14 12.30 17.91 49.04
C ILE A 14 10.95 17.49 48.45
N ARG A 15 10.56 16.23 48.62
CA ARG A 15 9.26 15.73 48.12
C ARG A 15 8.08 16.28 48.90
N GLN A 16 8.21 16.43 50.22
CA GLN A 16 7.18 17.07 51.05
C GLN A 16 7.06 18.58 50.78
N ALA A 17 8.18 19.28 50.58
CA ALA A 17 8.19 20.69 50.20
C ALA A 17 7.54 20.91 48.82
N TYR A 18 7.78 20.03 47.85
CA TYR A 18 7.14 20.08 46.53
C TYR A 18 5.62 19.85 46.60
N ILE A 19 5.17 18.95 47.47
CA ILE A 19 3.73 18.68 47.69
C ILE A 19 3.04 19.86 48.39
N LEU A 20 3.72 20.50 49.34
CA LEU A 20 3.19 21.68 50.03
C LEU A 20 3.16 22.92 49.14
N ALA A 21 4.18 23.10 48.28
CA ALA A 21 4.24 24.23 47.34
C ALA A 21 3.20 24.15 46.21
N ASN A 22 2.72 22.95 45.86
CA ASN A 22 1.75 22.73 44.77
C ASN A 22 0.29 22.54 45.24
N ARG A 23 -0.02 22.70 46.53
CA ARG A 23 -1.40 22.78 46.99
C ARG A 23 -1.98 24.17 46.68
N ARG A 24 -2.49 24.33 45.45
CA ARG A 24 -3.47 25.39 45.17
C ARG A 24 -4.74 25.10 45.97
N LEU A 25 -5.10 26.01 46.86
CA LEU A 25 -6.41 26.10 47.49
C LEU A 25 -7.46 26.22 46.39
N LEU A 26 -8.24 25.16 46.18
CA LEU A 26 -9.43 25.17 45.33
C LEU A 26 -10.53 25.91 46.10
N GLY A 27 -10.82 27.15 45.70
CA GLY A 27 -12.06 27.81 46.09
C GLY A 27 -13.29 27.08 45.52
N PRO A 28 -14.49 27.28 46.09
CA PRO A 28 -15.69 26.59 45.63
C PRO A 28 -16.01 26.96 44.17
N VAL A 29 -16.27 25.94 43.36
CA VAL A 29 -16.64 26.04 41.95
C VAL A 29 -18.04 26.64 41.83
N PRO A 30 -18.28 27.69 41.02
CA PRO A 30 -19.63 28.18 40.78
C PRO A 30 -20.43 27.13 39.99
N GLN A 31 -21.55 26.68 40.56
CA GLN A 31 -22.50 25.80 39.87
C GLN A 31 -23.09 26.55 38.67
N ARG A 32 -22.67 26.17 37.45
CA ARG A 32 -23.41 26.52 36.24
C ARG A 32 -24.61 25.59 36.12
N SER A 33 -25.79 26.18 35.97
CA SER A 33 -27.02 25.47 35.62
C SER A 33 -26.82 24.69 34.31
N PRO A 34 -27.37 23.47 34.20
CA PRO A 34 -27.27 22.67 32.98
C PRO A 34 -27.94 23.40 31.81
N PRO A 35 -27.43 23.24 30.58
CA PRO A 35 -28.04 23.85 29.40
C PRO A 35 -29.45 23.29 29.21
N ALA A 36 -30.41 24.18 28.96
CA ALA A 36 -31.75 23.79 28.56
C ALA A 36 -31.69 23.03 27.23
N TYR A 37 -32.05 21.74 27.25
CA TYR A 37 -32.23 20.96 26.05
C TYR A 37 -33.45 21.50 25.30
N ALA A 38 -33.23 22.21 24.19
CA ALA A 38 -34.28 22.43 23.20
C ALA A 38 -34.66 21.07 22.58
N PRO A 39 -35.96 20.78 22.37
CA PRO A 39 -36.38 19.52 21.78
C PRO A 39 -35.83 19.37 20.36
N LEU A 40 -35.01 18.32 20.15
CA LEU A 40 -34.48 17.92 18.85
C LEU A 40 -35.65 17.58 17.90
N ARG A 41 -35.72 18.30 16.77
CA ARG A 41 -36.64 18.05 15.64
C ARG A 41 -36.47 16.64 15.04
N PRO A 42 -37.48 16.08 14.33
CA PRO A 42 -37.61 14.65 14.00
C PRO A 42 -36.73 14.16 12.83
N ALA A 43 -35.47 14.58 12.74
CA ALA A 43 -34.55 14.13 11.67
C ALA A 43 -34.21 12.64 11.76
N HIS A 44 -34.29 12.05 12.96
CA HIS A 44 -33.99 10.63 13.20
C HIS A 44 -35.02 9.67 12.58
N SER A 45 -36.26 10.13 12.39
CA SER A 45 -37.34 9.37 11.73
C SER A 45 -37.09 9.23 10.23
N SER A 46 -36.68 10.32 9.58
CA SER A 46 -36.40 10.39 8.14
C SER A 46 -35.28 9.44 7.70
N LEU A 47 -34.16 9.43 8.44
CA LEU A 47 -33.01 8.59 8.11
C LEU A 47 -33.33 7.09 8.27
N TYR A 48 -34.04 6.73 9.33
CA TYR A 48 -34.46 5.36 9.59
C TYR A 48 -35.43 4.86 8.50
N GLN A 49 -36.41 5.68 8.10
CA GLN A 49 -37.35 5.32 7.04
C GLN A 49 -36.66 5.20 5.67
N MET A 50 -35.66 6.04 5.39
CA MET A 50 -34.88 5.97 4.16
C MET A 50 -34.03 4.68 4.08
N VAL A 51 -33.36 4.32 5.17
CA VAL A 51 -32.58 3.07 5.26
C VAL A 51 -33.52 1.87 5.10
N LYS A 52 -34.63 1.84 5.84
CA LYS A 52 -35.63 0.77 5.76
C LYS A 52 -36.17 0.61 4.33
N LYS A 53 -36.49 1.71 3.63
CA LYS A 53 -36.96 1.70 2.24
C LYS A 53 -35.90 1.13 1.29
N ARG A 54 -34.64 1.57 1.38
CA ARG A 54 -33.54 1.07 0.53
C ARG A 54 -33.21 -0.40 0.79
N THR A 55 -33.26 -0.85 2.04
CA THR A 55 -33.05 -2.27 2.38
C THR A 55 -34.17 -3.14 1.82
N LEU A 56 -35.41 -2.64 1.85
CA LEU A 56 -36.56 -3.34 1.27
C LEU A 56 -36.42 -3.43 -0.26
N GLU A 57 -36.14 -2.32 -0.94
CA GLU A 57 -35.94 -2.28 -2.39
C GLU A 57 -34.79 -3.17 -2.87
N ALA A 58 -33.67 -3.21 -2.13
CA ALA A 58 -32.54 -4.09 -2.44
C ALA A 58 -32.91 -5.58 -2.30
N ARG A 59 -33.67 -5.93 -1.26
CA ARG A 59 -34.19 -7.30 -1.07
C ARG A 59 -35.15 -7.69 -2.17
N THR A 60 -36.09 -6.81 -2.54
CA THR A 60 -37.05 -7.08 -3.62
C THR A 60 -36.34 -7.26 -4.96
N LYS A 61 -35.31 -6.46 -5.26
CA LYS A 61 -34.50 -6.63 -6.48
C LYS A 61 -33.70 -7.92 -6.50
N LEU A 62 -33.08 -8.31 -5.37
CA LEU A 62 -32.37 -9.58 -5.23
C LEU A 62 -33.32 -10.78 -5.38
N GLN A 63 -34.54 -10.66 -4.86
CA GLN A 63 -35.54 -11.72 -4.93
C GLN A 63 -36.16 -11.84 -6.33
N ALA A 64 -36.40 -10.71 -7.01
CA ALA A 64 -36.85 -10.68 -8.40
C ALA A 64 -35.80 -11.26 -9.37
N ASN A 65 -34.51 -11.00 -9.15
CA ASN A 65 -33.43 -11.60 -9.94
C ASN A 65 -33.26 -13.11 -9.67
N LYS A 66 -33.68 -13.59 -8.49
CA LYS A 66 -33.56 -15.00 -8.11
C LYS A 66 -34.74 -15.86 -8.61
N TYR A 67 -35.91 -15.25 -8.84
CA TYR A 67 -37.14 -15.93 -9.27
C TYR A 67 -37.94 -15.07 -10.27
N PRO A 68 -37.60 -15.08 -11.58
CA PRO A 68 -38.18 -14.15 -12.56
C PRO A 68 -39.66 -14.37 -12.88
N ASN A 69 -40.26 -15.51 -12.46
CA ASN A 69 -41.65 -15.88 -12.81
C ASN A 69 -42.63 -15.91 -11.62
N HIS A 70 -42.36 -15.24 -10.50
CA HIS A 70 -43.35 -15.08 -9.43
C HIS A 70 -43.85 -13.63 -9.39
N GLN A 71 -45.07 -13.40 -9.92
CA GLN A 71 -45.78 -12.14 -9.72
C GLN A 71 -46.26 -12.06 -8.27
N VAL A 72 -45.65 -11.16 -7.47
CA VAL A 72 -46.17 -10.79 -6.16
C VAL A 72 -47.15 -9.63 -6.34
N CYS A 73 -48.42 -9.87 -6.02
CA CYS A 73 -49.45 -8.84 -5.98
C CYS A 73 -49.13 -7.82 -4.88
N VAL A 74 -48.83 -6.57 -5.26
CA VAL A 74 -48.70 -5.46 -4.30
C VAL A 74 -49.99 -4.63 -4.36
N ALA A 75 -50.77 -4.64 -3.28
CA ALA A 75 -51.94 -3.79 -3.12
C ALA A 75 -51.52 -2.31 -3.08
N LYS A 76 -52.18 -1.47 -3.89
CA LYS A 76 -51.99 -0.01 -3.90
C LYS A 76 -52.55 0.61 -2.61
N PRO A 77 -51.81 1.49 -1.90
CA PRO A 77 -52.39 2.31 -0.85
C PRO A 77 -53.23 3.45 -1.45
N ALA A 78 -54.37 3.70 -0.83
CA ALA A 78 -55.30 4.78 -1.18
C ALA A 78 -54.68 6.17 -0.93
N THR A 79 -54.96 7.11 -1.83
CA THR A 79 -54.61 8.53 -1.76
C THR A 79 -55.46 9.27 -0.74
N THR A 80 -54.83 9.94 0.22
CA THR A 80 -55.45 11.00 1.05
C THR A 80 -55.10 12.40 0.50
N PRO A 81 -56.02 13.38 0.52
CA PRO A 81 -55.81 14.72 -0.04
C PRO A 81 -55.03 15.65 0.91
N PRO A 82 -54.55 16.83 0.45
CA PRO A 82 -53.70 17.72 1.24
C PRO A 82 -54.51 18.52 2.26
N VAL A 83 -53.94 18.78 3.44
CA VAL A 83 -54.50 19.68 4.45
C VAL A 83 -53.65 20.95 4.50
N GLU A 84 -54.34 22.09 4.44
CA GLU A 84 -53.87 23.47 4.42
C GLU A 84 -53.20 23.91 5.74
N GLU A 85 -52.28 24.87 5.61
CA GLU A 85 -51.61 25.59 6.70
C GLU A 85 -52.56 26.60 7.37
N TYR A 86 -52.66 26.56 8.71
CA TYR A 86 -53.09 27.71 9.51
C TYR A 86 -52.32 27.77 10.84
N GLU A 87 -51.75 28.93 11.13
CA GLU A 87 -51.15 29.33 12.41
C GLU A 87 -52.23 29.49 13.50
N THR A 88 -51.95 29.08 14.75
CA THR A 88 -52.23 29.92 15.93
C THR A 88 -51.69 29.34 17.26
N ALA A 89 -51.07 30.27 18.00
CA ALA A 89 -51.02 30.51 19.45
C ALA A 89 -51.05 29.39 20.51
N VAL A 90 -50.18 29.63 21.50
CA VAL A 90 -49.92 28.93 22.76
C VAL A 90 -51.08 29.12 23.75
N GLU A 91 -51.44 28.06 24.48
CA GLU A 91 -51.81 28.16 25.91
C GLU A 91 -51.66 26.81 26.63
N ALA A 92 -51.23 26.89 27.89
CA ALA A 92 -50.90 25.77 28.76
C ALA A 92 -52.11 25.28 29.56
N THR A 93 -52.19 23.98 29.84
CA THR A 93 -52.47 23.34 31.15
C THR A 93 -52.99 21.91 30.97
N GLY A 94 -52.62 21.02 31.90
CA GLY A 94 -53.35 19.76 32.15
C GLY A 94 -52.62 18.46 31.80
N VAL A 95 -52.12 17.77 32.81
CA VAL A 95 -51.87 16.31 32.79
C VAL A 95 -53.18 15.61 33.17
N PRO A 96 -53.63 14.57 32.44
CA PRO A 96 -53.64 13.24 33.06
C PRO A 96 -53.39 12.04 32.13
N VAL A 97 -52.65 11.07 32.68
CA VAL A 97 -52.87 9.60 32.71
C VAL A 97 -53.26 8.88 31.41
N TYR A 98 -52.37 8.00 30.93
CA TYR A 98 -52.74 6.89 30.04
C TYR A 98 -52.52 5.53 30.70
N ALA A 99 -53.53 4.69 30.53
CA ALA A 99 -53.72 3.38 31.13
C ALA A 99 -52.76 2.30 30.60
N ASN A 100 -52.50 1.33 31.47
CA ASN A 100 -51.88 0.05 31.15
C ASN A 100 -52.72 -0.74 30.13
N ALA A 101 -52.11 -1.15 29.03
CA ALA A 101 -52.61 -2.24 28.19
C ALA A 101 -51.47 -3.26 28.00
N GLN A 102 -51.65 -4.44 28.61
CA GLN A 102 -50.81 -5.62 28.45
C GLN A 102 -50.96 -6.17 27.02
N PHE A 103 -49.85 -6.55 26.39
CA PHE A 103 -49.87 -7.41 25.20
C PHE A 103 -49.34 -8.80 25.58
N GLN A 104 -50.22 -9.80 25.50
CA GLN A 104 -49.89 -11.22 25.58
C GLN A 104 -49.16 -11.66 24.30
N ALA A 105 -48.02 -12.32 24.45
CA ALA A 105 -47.32 -12.99 23.36
C ALA A 105 -47.90 -14.40 23.16
N HIS A 106 -48.55 -14.65 22.03
CA HIS A 106 -48.88 -15.99 21.58
C HIS A 106 -47.63 -16.66 20.99
N SER A 107 -47.27 -17.82 21.55
CA SER A 107 -46.26 -18.73 21.03
C SER A 107 -46.72 -19.37 19.73
N GLN A 108 -45.97 -19.20 18.65
CA GLN A 108 -46.02 -20.09 17.49
C GLN A 108 -44.63 -20.63 17.18
N SER A 109 -44.55 -21.95 17.16
CA SER A 109 -43.42 -22.79 16.82
C SER A 109 -43.05 -22.65 15.34
N GLU A 110 -41.79 -22.34 15.04
CA GLU A 110 -41.25 -22.43 13.68
C GLU A 110 -40.72 -23.85 13.36
N PRO A 111 -40.86 -24.34 12.12
CA PRO A 111 -40.49 -25.70 11.74
C PRO A 111 -38.99 -25.87 11.46
N LEU A 112 -38.50 -27.05 11.81
CA LEU A 112 -37.17 -27.60 11.52
C LEU A 112 -36.80 -27.48 10.02
N PHE A 113 -35.74 -26.75 9.69
CA PHE A 113 -35.04 -26.89 8.41
C PHE A 113 -33.88 -27.88 8.57
N LYS A 114 -34.04 -29.09 8.02
CA LYS A 114 -32.94 -30.04 7.77
C LYS A 114 -32.22 -29.62 6.49
N VAL A 115 -30.93 -29.30 6.58
CA VAL A 115 -30.03 -29.18 5.43
C VAL A 115 -29.03 -30.33 5.49
N GLY A 116 -28.94 -31.07 4.38
CA GLY A 116 -28.13 -32.27 4.24
C GLY A 116 -26.63 -32.01 4.36
N PHE A 117 -25.95 -32.92 5.05
CA PHE A 117 -24.50 -33.01 5.12
C PHE A 117 -23.95 -33.51 3.77
N ALA A 118 -22.98 -32.79 3.22
CA ALA A 118 -22.01 -33.32 2.27
C ALA A 118 -20.66 -33.46 2.99
N ASP A 119 -19.99 -34.58 2.77
CA ASP A 119 -18.81 -35.06 3.50
C ASP A 119 -17.69 -34.02 3.66
N VAL A 120 -17.34 -33.75 4.92
CA VAL A 120 -16.17 -32.97 5.33
C VAL A 120 -14.99 -33.92 5.49
N LYS A 121 -13.98 -33.82 4.63
CA LYS A 121 -12.64 -34.37 4.92
C LYS A 121 -12.06 -33.62 6.13
N SER A 122 -11.60 -34.35 7.13
CA SER A 122 -11.12 -33.80 8.41
C SER A 122 -9.98 -32.81 8.22
N VAL A 123 -10.15 -31.59 8.71
CA VAL A 123 -9.10 -30.58 8.84
C VAL A 123 -8.60 -30.61 10.28
N CYS A 124 -7.28 -30.75 10.45
CA CYS A 124 -6.61 -30.84 11.74
C CYS A 124 -6.96 -29.64 12.65
N SER A 125 -7.32 -29.95 13.89
CA SER A 125 -7.48 -28.99 14.98
C SER A 125 -6.12 -28.69 15.63
N ALA A 126 -5.98 -27.55 16.30
CA ALA A 126 -4.79 -27.19 17.10
C ALA A 126 -4.43 -28.23 18.18
N LYS A 127 -5.33 -29.18 18.50
CA LYS A 127 -5.04 -30.33 19.36
C LYS A 127 -4.21 -31.44 18.70
N ASP A 128 -4.18 -31.53 17.38
CA ASP A 128 -3.60 -32.67 16.65
C ASP A 128 -2.08 -32.54 16.43
N VAL A 129 -1.49 -31.38 16.74
CA VAL A 129 -0.05 -31.12 16.57
C VAL A 129 0.80 -31.67 17.74
N LEU A 130 0.18 -32.14 18.82
CA LEU A 130 0.89 -32.57 20.04
C LEU A 130 1.11 -34.09 20.17
N LYS A 131 0.83 -34.91 19.15
CA LYS A 131 1.08 -36.36 19.20
C LYS A 131 1.48 -36.96 17.85
N SER A 132 2.77 -36.91 17.51
CA SER A 132 3.39 -37.97 16.71
C SER A 132 4.92 -37.85 16.74
N ASP A 133 5.51 -38.35 17.82
CA ASP A 133 6.89 -38.85 17.85
C ASP A 133 6.82 -40.36 18.12
N SER A 134 7.06 -41.18 17.08
CA SER A 134 7.64 -42.52 17.22
C SER A 134 7.97 -43.09 15.85
N ALA A 135 9.27 -43.27 15.61
CA ALA A 135 9.86 -43.93 14.46
C ALA A 135 9.46 -45.41 14.35
N LYS A 136 9.45 -45.97 13.13
CA LYS A 136 9.84 -47.35 12.84
C LYS A 136 10.42 -47.51 11.42
N LEU A 137 11.55 -48.22 11.40
CA LEU A 137 12.43 -48.62 10.30
C LEU A 137 11.85 -49.84 9.57
N SER A 138 11.98 -49.93 8.24
CA SER A 138 12.04 -51.22 7.53
C SER A 138 12.67 -51.08 6.13
N THR A 139 13.62 -51.97 5.87
CA THR A 139 14.45 -52.16 4.68
C THR A 139 13.85 -53.16 3.69
N SER A 140 13.94 -52.91 2.38
CA SER A 140 14.25 -53.92 1.35
C SER A 140 14.36 -53.30 -0.07
N GLN A 141 15.47 -53.57 -0.76
CA GLN A 141 15.72 -53.41 -2.21
C GLN A 141 15.56 -54.78 -2.93
N PRO A 142 15.83 -54.94 -4.25
CA PRO A 142 15.23 -54.28 -5.43
C PRO A 142 14.81 -55.33 -6.50
N VAL A 143 14.01 -54.93 -7.51
CA VAL A 143 13.90 -55.67 -8.78
C VAL A 143 13.80 -54.66 -9.94
N LEU A 144 14.62 -54.88 -10.96
CA LEU A 144 14.66 -54.20 -12.26
C LEU A 144 13.34 -54.36 -13.03
N ASP A 145 12.89 -53.31 -13.73
CA ASP A 145 12.68 -53.41 -15.17
C ASP A 145 12.62 -52.03 -15.87
N SER A 146 12.71 -52.09 -17.19
CA SER A 146 13.45 -51.21 -18.09
C SER A 146 12.72 -50.01 -18.75
N CYS A 147 13.55 -48.98 -19.01
CA CYS A 147 13.66 -48.15 -20.22
C CYS A 147 12.43 -47.46 -20.86
N LYS A 148 12.44 -46.12 -20.80
CA LYS A 148 12.34 -45.20 -21.97
C LYS A 148 12.63 -43.75 -21.52
N ALA A 149 13.84 -43.27 -21.78
CA ALA A 149 14.18 -41.84 -21.77
C ALA A 149 15.22 -41.58 -22.87
N THR A 150 14.85 -40.73 -23.82
CA THR A 150 15.62 -40.34 -24.99
C THR A 150 16.76 -39.40 -24.61
N ASN A 151 17.95 -39.69 -25.14
CA ASN A 151 19.20 -38.98 -24.87
C ASN A 151 19.33 -37.76 -25.81
N PRO A 152 19.57 -36.52 -25.32
CA PRO A 152 19.64 -35.28 -26.10
C PRO A 152 20.80 -35.15 -27.11
N CYS A 153 21.52 -36.23 -27.42
CA CYS A 153 22.69 -36.22 -28.28
C CYS A 153 22.43 -36.72 -29.72
N GLU A 154 21.19 -37.13 -30.05
CA GLU A 154 20.80 -37.51 -31.42
C GLU A 154 20.12 -36.38 -32.21
N GLU A 155 19.59 -35.36 -31.55
CA GLU A 155 18.91 -34.25 -32.23
C GLU A 155 19.90 -33.29 -32.94
N PHE A 156 21.16 -33.29 -32.51
CA PHE A 156 22.23 -32.48 -33.10
C PHE A 156 22.88 -33.10 -34.34
N LYS A 157 22.69 -34.41 -34.59
CA LYS A 157 23.19 -35.09 -35.80
C LYS A 157 22.21 -35.04 -36.98
N ARG A 158 20.96 -34.64 -36.74
CA ARG A 158 19.89 -34.62 -37.76
C ARG A 158 19.80 -33.29 -38.54
N LYS A 159 20.55 -32.25 -38.15
CA LYS A 159 20.50 -30.91 -38.80
C LYS A 159 21.73 -30.52 -39.63
N ARG A 160 22.56 -31.48 -40.06
CA ARG A 160 23.77 -31.15 -40.85
C ARG A 160 24.10 -32.11 -42.00
N GLN A 161 23.08 -32.66 -42.66
CA GLN A 161 23.23 -33.38 -43.92
C GLN A 161 21.99 -33.19 -44.81
N GLU A 162 21.74 -31.95 -45.24
CA GLU A 162 20.83 -31.63 -46.36
C GLU A 162 21.44 -30.50 -47.20
N THR A 163 22.49 -30.82 -47.96
CA THR A 163 22.87 -30.12 -49.20
C THR A 163 23.73 -31.10 -50.00
N THR A 164 23.07 -31.97 -50.76
CA THR A 164 23.72 -32.71 -51.84
C THR A 164 22.81 -32.66 -53.05
N CYS A 165 23.35 -32.08 -54.12
CA CYS A 165 22.69 -31.83 -55.39
C CYS A 165 22.21 -33.12 -56.09
N GLN A 166 21.11 -33.00 -56.83
CA GLN A 166 20.51 -34.02 -57.70
C GLN A 166 21.46 -34.47 -58.82
N PRO A 167 21.31 -35.73 -59.30
CA PRO A 167 21.53 -36.10 -60.68
C PRO A 167 20.20 -36.24 -61.45
N CYS A 168 20.17 -35.70 -62.67
CA CYS A 168 19.14 -35.92 -63.67
C CYS A 168 19.45 -37.18 -64.50
N ASN A 169 18.40 -37.89 -64.91
CA ASN A 169 18.48 -39.04 -65.81
C ASN A 169 18.69 -38.62 -67.28
N GLU A 170 19.32 -39.53 -68.01
CA GLU A 170 19.63 -39.54 -69.44
C GLU A 170 18.38 -39.52 -70.33
N ASP A 171 18.43 -38.79 -71.45
CA ASP A 171 18.31 -39.36 -72.81
C ASP A 171 18.43 -38.26 -73.89
N GLY A 172 19.20 -38.55 -74.95
CA GLY A 172 18.97 -37.97 -76.28
C GLY A 172 20.09 -37.16 -76.96
N THR A 173 20.96 -37.89 -77.68
CA THR A 173 21.51 -37.56 -79.01
C THR A 173 22.62 -36.49 -79.19
N ALA A 174 23.74 -36.96 -79.77
CA ALA A 174 24.96 -36.23 -80.18
C ALA A 174 24.80 -35.57 -81.59
N PRO A 175 25.86 -35.11 -82.32
CA PRO A 175 27.28 -34.87 -81.96
C PRO A 175 27.88 -33.55 -82.54
N GLY A 176 29.17 -33.28 -82.25
CA GLY A 176 30.07 -32.75 -83.28
C GLY A 176 31.18 -31.79 -82.87
N GLY A 177 32.44 -32.27 -82.96
CA GLY A 177 33.52 -31.51 -83.62
C GLY A 177 34.54 -30.78 -82.75
N GLY A 178 35.74 -31.36 -82.61
CA GLY A 178 37.00 -30.59 -82.49
C GLY A 178 37.23 -29.75 -83.75
N GLY A 179 38.13 -28.77 -83.82
CA GLY A 179 39.37 -28.45 -83.13
C GLY A 179 40.03 -27.31 -83.94
N GLY A 180 41.10 -26.70 -83.45
CA GLY A 180 41.92 -25.77 -84.25
C GLY A 180 42.32 -24.48 -83.53
N ASP A 181 43.47 -24.56 -82.85
CA ASP A 181 44.68 -23.76 -83.10
C ASP A 181 44.66 -22.21 -83.08
N GLU A 182 45.58 -21.68 -82.27
CA GLU A 182 46.46 -20.53 -82.58
C GLU A 182 45.92 -19.09 -82.61
N GLU A 183 44.83 -18.78 -81.91
CA GLU A 183 44.37 -17.38 -81.73
C GLU A 183 44.32 -16.87 -80.27
N CYS A 184 44.92 -17.59 -79.30
CA CYS A 184 44.64 -17.32 -77.87
C CYS A 184 45.64 -16.39 -77.15
N GLU A 185 46.80 -16.05 -77.73
CA GLU A 185 47.84 -15.34 -76.96
C GLU A 185 47.68 -13.81 -76.89
N CYS A 186 46.99 -13.18 -77.85
CA CYS A 186 46.71 -11.74 -77.80
C CYS A 186 45.44 -11.40 -76.99
N ARG A 187 44.50 -12.35 -76.87
CA ARG A 187 43.22 -12.18 -76.14
C ARG A 187 43.37 -12.32 -74.62
N MET A 188 44.44 -12.96 -74.16
CA MET A 188 44.70 -13.21 -72.72
C MET A 188 45.25 -11.97 -71.97
N LYS A 189 45.95 -11.05 -72.66
CA LYS A 189 46.51 -9.84 -72.03
C LYS A 189 45.44 -8.77 -71.75
N ASP A 190 44.47 -8.62 -72.66
CA ASP A 190 43.36 -7.68 -72.50
C ASP A 190 42.36 -8.14 -71.42
N LEU A 191 42.15 -9.46 -71.29
CA LEU A 191 41.35 -10.03 -70.19
C LEU A 191 41.99 -9.81 -68.82
N ARG A 192 43.32 -9.97 -68.71
CA ARG A 192 44.04 -9.76 -67.43
C ARG A 192 43.98 -8.31 -66.97
N LEU A 193 44.09 -7.35 -67.88
CA LEU A 193 43.98 -5.93 -67.56
C LEU A 193 42.55 -5.54 -67.11
N LYS A 194 41.53 -6.08 -67.80
CA LYS A 194 40.11 -5.87 -67.42
C LYS A 194 39.76 -6.53 -66.08
N CYS A 195 40.31 -7.70 -65.78
CA CYS A 195 40.15 -8.35 -64.47
C CYS A 195 40.86 -7.58 -63.35
N LEU A 196 42.05 -7.03 -63.59
CA LEU A 196 42.78 -6.21 -62.60
C LEU A 196 42.06 -4.88 -62.32
N LEU A 197 41.55 -4.21 -63.34
CA LEU A 197 40.74 -2.99 -63.17
C LEU A 197 39.40 -3.28 -62.48
N GLY A 198 38.76 -4.42 -62.80
CA GLY A 198 37.55 -4.88 -62.11
C GLY A 198 37.80 -5.18 -60.63
N ALA A 199 38.92 -5.83 -60.30
CA ALA A 199 39.31 -6.10 -58.92
C ALA A 199 39.63 -4.81 -58.14
N LEU A 200 40.27 -3.84 -58.77
CA LEU A 200 40.55 -2.53 -58.15
C LEU A 200 39.27 -1.73 -57.90
N ALA A 201 38.34 -1.74 -58.86
CA ALA A 201 37.03 -1.11 -58.71
C ALA A 201 36.18 -1.79 -57.62
N ALA A 202 36.24 -3.11 -57.50
CA ALA A 202 35.57 -3.86 -56.44
C ALA A 202 36.18 -3.57 -55.05
N LEU A 203 37.50 -3.42 -54.95
CA LEU A 203 38.16 -3.03 -53.70
C LEU A 203 37.84 -1.60 -53.29
N LEU A 204 37.78 -0.66 -54.25
CA LEU A 204 37.38 0.72 -53.97
C LEU A 204 35.90 0.84 -53.62
N ALA A 205 35.02 0.14 -54.34
CA ALA A 205 33.58 0.11 -54.02
C ALA A 205 33.33 -0.59 -52.68
N GLY A 206 34.02 -1.70 -52.41
CA GLY A 206 33.96 -2.41 -51.13
C GLY A 206 34.53 -1.58 -49.98
N GLY A 207 35.61 -0.84 -50.21
CA GLY A 207 36.17 0.11 -49.24
C GLY A 207 35.25 1.30 -48.98
N LEU A 208 34.57 1.83 -49.99
CA LEU A 208 33.61 2.92 -49.86
C LEU A 208 32.32 2.47 -49.15
N LEU A 209 31.85 1.26 -49.42
CA LEU A 209 30.74 0.62 -48.71
C LEU A 209 31.11 0.31 -47.26
N ALA A 210 32.31 -0.22 -47.00
CA ALA A 210 32.80 -0.45 -45.64
C ALA A 210 32.95 0.87 -44.88
N TRP A 211 33.43 1.94 -45.53
CA TRP A 211 33.50 3.27 -44.95
C TRP A 211 32.11 3.86 -44.68
N PHE A 212 31.14 3.69 -45.58
CA PHE A 212 29.75 4.13 -45.33
C PHE A 212 29.08 3.33 -44.20
N MET A 213 29.29 2.00 -44.14
CA MET A 213 28.74 1.13 -43.09
C MET A 213 29.44 1.30 -41.74
N THR A 214 30.67 1.80 -41.69
CA THR A 214 31.38 2.15 -40.44
C THR A 214 31.18 3.62 -40.04
N ARG A 215 30.57 4.42 -40.91
CA ARG A 215 30.17 5.82 -40.68
C ARG A 215 28.69 5.93 -40.29
N ASP A 216 27.99 4.81 -40.10
CA ASP A 216 26.74 4.78 -39.34
C ASP A 216 27.05 5.24 -37.91
N THR A 217 26.79 6.54 -37.72
CA THR A 217 26.56 7.29 -36.49
C THR A 217 27.49 6.99 -35.31
N ASP A 218 28.11 8.04 -34.77
CA ASP A 218 28.81 8.04 -33.49
C ASP A 218 27.82 7.84 -32.31
N ASP A 219 26.96 6.83 -32.42
CA ASP A 219 25.97 6.38 -31.44
C ASP A 219 26.66 5.71 -30.24
N SER A 220 27.99 5.67 -30.21
CA SER A 220 28.77 5.24 -29.06
C SER A 220 28.42 6.09 -27.83
N GLU A 221 28.38 7.42 -27.99
CA GLU A 221 28.03 8.33 -26.90
C GLU A 221 26.55 8.24 -26.53
N ALA A 222 25.65 8.15 -27.52
CA ALA A 222 24.21 8.01 -27.28
C ALA A 222 23.87 6.67 -26.59
N LYS A 223 24.50 5.56 -27.02
CA LYS A 223 24.35 4.24 -26.38
C LYS A 223 24.93 4.24 -24.97
N LYS A 224 26.09 4.87 -24.77
CA LYS A 224 26.69 4.99 -23.44
C LYS A 224 25.82 5.82 -22.49
N ALA A 225 25.26 6.94 -22.96
CA ALA A 225 24.31 7.74 -22.20
C ALA A 225 23.03 6.95 -21.87
N GLN A 226 22.51 6.17 -22.83
CA GLN A 226 21.34 5.33 -22.63
C GLN A 226 21.61 4.18 -21.63
N GLU A 227 22.78 3.54 -21.70
CA GLU A 227 23.21 2.52 -20.74
C GLU A 227 23.43 3.10 -19.33
N GLU A 228 24.06 4.28 -19.22
CA GLU A 228 24.25 4.97 -17.95
C GLU A 228 22.91 5.37 -17.32
N GLU A 229 21.96 5.87 -18.12
CA GLU A 229 20.61 6.19 -17.68
C GLU A 229 19.83 4.93 -17.25
N GLU A 230 19.97 3.81 -17.97
CA GLU A 230 19.35 2.54 -17.58
C GLU A 230 19.96 1.98 -16.27
N GLN A 231 21.28 2.05 -16.12
CA GLN A 231 21.96 1.67 -14.87
C GLN A 231 21.53 2.58 -13.72
N ARG A 232 21.37 3.88 -13.96
CA ARG A 232 20.87 4.85 -12.98
C ARG A 232 19.44 4.51 -12.56
N LYS A 233 18.54 4.23 -13.51
CA LYS A 233 17.17 3.77 -13.22
C LYS A 233 17.17 2.51 -12.36
N ARG A 234 18.05 1.54 -12.63
CA ARG A 234 18.20 0.34 -11.79
C ARG A 234 18.66 0.67 -10.36
N ARG A 235 19.61 1.60 -10.20
CA ARG A 235 20.07 2.06 -8.87
C ARG A 235 18.98 2.82 -8.11
N LEU A 236 18.19 3.63 -8.80
CA LEU A 236 17.01 4.30 -8.26
C LEU A 236 15.97 3.29 -7.75
N ILE A 237 15.63 2.30 -8.57
CA ILE A 237 14.71 1.21 -8.18
C ILE A 237 15.25 0.44 -6.97
N ALA A 238 16.57 0.22 -6.91
CA ALA A 238 17.23 -0.43 -5.77
C ALA A 238 17.36 0.47 -4.52
N GLY A 239 16.95 1.73 -4.59
CA GLY A 239 17.07 2.70 -3.51
C GLY A 239 18.51 3.08 -3.16
N LEU A 240 19.41 3.02 -4.15
CA LEU A 240 20.84 3.29 -3.99
C LEU A 240 21.26 4.67 -4.50
N ALA A 241 20.37 5.40 -5.18
CA ALA A 241 20.65 6.69 -5.77
C ALA A 241 19.43 7.61 -5.68
N THR A 242 19.65 8.90 -5.44
CA THR A 242 18.59 9.92 -5.43
C THR A 242 18.20 10.34 -6.85
N SER A 243 17.02 10.94 -7.00
CA SER A 243 16.62 11.64 -8.23
C SER A 243 16.10 13.03 -7.87
N PRO A 244 16.77 14.12 -8.29
CA PRO A 244 18.03 14.17 -9.04
C PRO A 244 19.24 13.61 -8.27
N PRO A 245 20.41 13.42 -8.92
CA PRO A 245 21.59 12.81 -8.31
C PRO A 245 22.20 13.63 -7.17
N SER A 246 22.11 14.96 -7.24
CA SER A 246 22.58 15.87 -6.19
C SER A 246 21.43 16.72 -5.65
N SER A 247 21.55 17.16 -4.40
CA SER A 247 20.63 18.20 -3.87
C SER A 247 20.88 19.56 -4.51
N GLU A 248 22.06 19.79 -5.10
CA GLU A 248 22.39 21.01 -5.83
C GLU A 248 21.53 21.21 -7.08
N ASP A 249 21.03 20.13 -7.65
CA ASP A 249 20.14 20.11 -8.80
C ASP A 249 18.69 20.46 -8.42
N LEU A 250 18.39 20.57 -7.12
CA LEU A 250 17.07 20.99 -6.64
C LEU A 250 16.92 22.52 -6.70
N PRO A 251 15.71 23.03 -7.03
CA PRO A 251 15.48 24.47 -7.09
C PRO A 251 15.72 25.14 -5.74
N LYS A 252 16.30 26.35 -5.76
CA LYS A 252 16.58 27.15 -4.55
C LYS A 252 15.33 27.76 -3.91
N HIS A 253 14.26 27.91 -4.69
CA HIS A 253 12.96 28.40 -4.26
C HIS A 253 11.86 27.66 -5.02
N VAL A 254 10.73 27.40 -4.35
CA VAL A 254 9.52 26.90 -4.98
C VAL A 254 8.27 27.55 -4.37
N PRO A 255 7.23 27.84 -5.17
CA PRO A 255 5.97 28.36 -4.62
C PRO A 255 5.32 27.40 -3.63
N TYR A 256 5.23 26.11 -3.99
CA TYR A 256 4.62 25.09 -3.14
C TYR A 256 5.59 23.95 -2.88
N LEU A 257 5.91 23.72 -1.60
CA LEU A 257 6.77 22.63 -1.16
C LEU A 257 5.98 21.59 -0.37
N ILE A 258 6.10 20.31 -0.73
CA ILE A 258 5.44 19.21 -0.04
C ILE A 258 6.47 18.22 0.49
N ILE A 259 6.48 18.00 1.81
CA ILE A 259 7.40 17.10 2.50
C ILE A 259 6.71 15.75 2.71
N GLY A 260 7.12 14.73 1.95
CA GLY A 260 6.59 13.38 1.95
C GLY A 260 5.93 13.01 0.61
N GLY A 261 6.12 11.77 0.16
CA GLY A 261 5.62 11.25 -1.13
C GLY A 261 4.33 10.43 -1.06
N GLY A 262 3.48 10.66 -0.05
CA GLY A 262 2.32 9.80 0.24
C GLY A 262 0.98 10.28 -0.32
N THR A 263 -0.11 9.61 0.09
CA THR A 263 -1.49 9.94 -0.30
C THR A 263 -1.91 11.38 0.02
N ALA A 264 -1.55 11.88 1.21
CA ALA A 264 -1.89 13.25 1.60
C ALA A 264 -1.16 14.29 0.74
N ALA A 265 0.13 14.05 0.49
CA ALA A 265 0.96 14.89 -0.37
C ALA A 265 0.41 14.97 -1.80
N PHE A 266 0.09 13.81 -2.39
CA PHE A 266 -0.46 13.76 -3.74
C PHE A 266 -1.85 14.40 -3.83
N SER A 267 -2.69 14.23 -2.81
CA SER A 267 -4.02 14.87 -2.76
C SER A 267 -3.93 16.39 -2.61
N ALA A 268 -2.95 16.89 -1.86
CA ALA A 268 -2.67 18.33 -1.76
C ALA A 268 -2.21 18.91 -3.09
N PHE A 269 -1.28 18.24 -3.78
CA PHE A 269 -0.85 18.63 -5.12
C PHE A 269 -2.04 18.77 -6.09
N ARG A 270 -2.93 17.78 -6.14
CA ARG A 270 -4.11 17.84 -7.03
C ARG A 270 -5.02 19.03 -6.70
N ALA A 271 -5.18 19.34 -5.43
CA ALA A 271 -5.99 20.48 -4.98
C ALA A 271 -5.34 21.81 -5.36
N ILE A 272 -4.03 21.95 -5.14
CA ILE A 272 -3.24 23.11 -5.55
C ILE A 272 -3.40 23.33 -7.06
N LYS A 273 -3.14 22.31 -7.88
CA LYS A 273 -3.26 22.41 -9.34
C LYS A 273 -4.68 22.70 -9.84
N SER A 274 -5.71 22.25 -9.12
CA SER A 274 -7.10 22.54 -9.47
C SER A 274 -7.46 24.01 -9.25
N ASN A 275 -6.80 24.68 -8.30
CA ASN A 275 -7.06 26.09 -7.96
C ASN A 275 -6.04 27.05 -8.60
N ASP A 276 -4.84 26.57 -8.89
CA ASP A 276 -3.75 27.28 -9.56
C ASP A 276 -3.17 26.37 -10.65
N ALA A 277 -3.66 26.54 -11.87
CA ALA A 277 -3.25 25.72 -13.02
C ALA A 277 -1.75 25.83 -13.33
N THR A 278 -1.12 26.96 -12.99
CA THR A 278 0.30 27.25 -13.23
C THR A 278 1.20 26.90 -12.05
N ALA A 279 0.66 26.33 -10.97
CA ALA A 279 1.42 26.03 -9.76
C ALA A 279 2.66 25.18 -10.05
N LYS A 280 3.80 25.58 -9.48
CA LYS A 280 5.05 24.81 -9.46
C LYS A 280 5.17 24.15 -8.10
N VAL A 281 5.09 22.83 -8.06
CA VAL A 281 5.05 22.05 -6.82
C VAL A 281 6.24 21.11 -6.76
N LEU A 282 7.08 21.26 -5.73
CA LEU A 282 8.16 20.31 -5.45
C LEU A 282 7.75 19.40 -4.29
N MET A 283 7.77 18.09 -4.53
CA MET A 283 7.56 17.06 -3.52
C MET A 283 8.90 16.44 -3.13
N ILE A 284 9.25 16.45 -1.85
CA ILE A 284 10.46 15.81 -1.34
C ILE A 284 10.09 14.50 -0.66
N SER A 285 10.63 13.38 -1.13
CA SER A 285 10.35 12.04 -0.60
C SER A 285 11.66 11.33 -0.26
N ASN A 286 11.71 10.73 0.93
CA ASN A 286 12.82 9.87 1.32
C ASN A 286 12.73 8.46 0.71
N GLU A 287 11.59 8.11 0.11
CA GLU A 287 11.44 6.89 -0.67
C GLU A 287 11.94 7.11 -2.12
N PHE A 288 12.50 6.07 -2.71
CA PHE A 288 13.04 6.08 -4.08
C PHE A 288 11.98 5.76 -5.14
N ARG A 289 10.71 6.06 -4.86
CA ARG A 289 9.55 5.74 -5.71
C ARG A 289 8.63 6.95 -5.86
N LYS A 290 7.93 7.06 -7.00
CA LYS A 290 6.88 8.06 -7.19
C LYS A 290 5.70 7.81 -6.24
N PRO A 291 4.85 8.80 -5.97
CA PRO A 291 3.72 8.65 -5.04
C PRO A 291 2.76 7.50 -5.41
N TYR A 292 2.41 6.70 -4.40
CA TYR A 292 1.56 5.52 -4.57
C TYR A 292 0.56 5.34 -3.41
N MET A 293 -0.47 4.51 -3.65
CA MET A 293 -1.46 4.16 -2.64
C MET A 293 -1.06 2.89 -1.90
N ARG A 294 -1.11 2.90 -0.56
CA ARG A 294 -0.69 1.77 0.28
C ARG A 294 -1.71 0.63 0.45
N PRO A 295 -3.05 0.83 0.44
CA PRO A 295 -4.00 -0.23 0.75
C PRO A 295 -3.91 -1.53 -0.07
N PRO A 296 -3.56 -1.51 -1.37
CA PRO A 296 -3.43 -2.73 -2.16
C PRO A 296 -2.29 -3.65 -1.71
N LEU A 297 -1.26 -3.12 -1.02
CA LEU A 297 -0.10 -3.89 -0.56
C LEU A 297 -0.50 -5.07 0.34
N SER A 298 -1.51 -4.90 1.20
CA SER A 298 -2.01 -5.99 2.07
C SER A 298 -3.23 -6.73 1.50
N LYS A 299 -3.70 -6.37 0.29
CA LYS A 299 -4.97 -6.81 -0.30
C LYS A 299 -4.78 -7.30 -1.73
N GLU A 300 -5.32 -6.60 -2.74
CA GLU A 300 -5.49 -7.06 -4.12
C GLU A 300 -4.21 -7.58 -4.78
N LEU A 301 -3.04 -7.02 -4.43
CA LEU A 301 -1.76 -7.48 -4.96
C LEU A 301 -1.46 -8.94 -4.58
N TRP A 302 -1.97 -9.43 -3.45
CA TRP A 302 -1.79 -10.83 -3.04
C TRP A 302 -2.67 -11.82 -3.83
N TYR A 303 -3.76 -11.34 -4.42
CA TYR A 303 -4.76 -12.14 -5.14
C TYR A 303 -4.60 -12.08 -6.65
N THR A 304 -3.76 -11.18 -7.15
CA THR A 304 -3.45 -11.10 -8.58
C THR A 304 -2.52 -12.27 -8.93
N PRO A 305 -2.92 -13.17 -9.86
CA PRO A 305 -2.06 -14.26 -10.31
C PRO A 305 -0.82 -13.67 -10.96
N ASN A 306 0.36 -14.15 -10.55
CA ASN A 306 1.59 -13.83 -11.24
C ASN A 306 2.27 -15.16 -11.61
N PRO A 307 2.09 -15.64 -12.85
CA PRO A 307 2.57 -16.95 -13.24
C PRO A 307 4.09 -17.08 -13.25
N ASN A 308 4.86 -15.99 -13.46
CA ASN A 308 6.31 -16.11 -13.74
C ASN A 308 7.19 -14.86 -13.43
N GLU A 309 6.70 -13.80 -12.77
CA GLU A 309 7.49 -12.55 -12.60
C GLU A 309 7.48 -12.02 -11.16
N ASP A 310 8.26 -12.61 -10.27
CA ASP A 310 8.60 -11.97 -8.98
C ASP A 310 9.91 -11.19 -9.16
N PRO A 311 9.97 -9.86 -8.94
CA PRO A 311 8.95 -8.95 -8.39
C PRO A 311 7.89 -8.48 -9.40
N ILE A 312 6.71 -8.04 -8.90
CA ILE A 312 5.65 -7.39 -9.72
C ILE A 312 6.19 -6.05 -10.23
N LYS A 313 6.81 -6.04 -11.40
CA LYS A 313 7.54 -4.87 -11.92
C LYS A 313 6.70 -3.60 -11.99
N ASP A 314 5.42 -3.71 -12.33
CA ASP A 314 4.57 -2.54 -12.58
C ASP A 314 3.59 -2.23 -11.43
N TYR A 315 3.58 -3.06 -10.37
CA TYR A 315 2.61 -3.01 -9.26
C TYR A 315 1.15 -2.80 -9.71
N ARG A 316 0.77 -3.39 -10.85
CA ARG A 316 -0.61 -3.40 -11.32
C ARG A 316 -1.36 -4.55 -10.68
N PHE A 317 -2.61 -4.29 -10.28
CA PHE A 317 -3.46 -5.27 -9.62
C PHE A 317 -4.87 -5.23 -10.18
N LYS A 318 -5.56 -6.37 -10.10
CA LYS A 318 -6.99 -6.45 -10.42
C LYS A 318 -7.80 -6.12 -9.18
N GLN A 319 -8.68 -5.14 -9.31
CA GLN A 319 -9.69 -4.85 -8.31
C GLN A 319 -10.69 -6.01 -8.22
N TRP A 320 -11.46 -6.07 -7.14
CA TRP A 320 -12.52 -7.09 -6.96
C TRP A 320 -13.60 -7.04 -8.05
N THR A 321 -13.75 -5.91 -8.74
CA THR A 321 -14.62 -5.74 -9.91
C THR A 321 -14.04 -6.31 -11.20
N GLY A 322 -12.78 -6.73 -11.20
CA GLY A 322 -12.03 -7.24 -12.35
C GLY A 322 -11.23 -6.16 -13.12
N SER A 323 -11.50 -4.87 -12.90
CA SER A 323 -10.76 -3.79 -13.54
C SER A 323 -9.34 -3.68 -12.99
N GLU A 324 -8.37 -3.48 -13.88
CA GLU A 324 -6.97 -3.30 -13.51
C GLU A 324 -6.70 -1.87 -13.01
N ARG A 325 -5.73 -1.73 -12.10
CA ARG A 325 -5.29 -0.45 -11.57
C ARG A 325 -3.80 -0.49 -11.21
N SER A 326 -3.12 0.65 -11.37
CA SER A 326 -1.76 0.84 -10.86
C SER A 326 -1.75 1.16 -9.36
N LEU A 327 -0.71 0.73 -8.66
CA LEU A 327 -0.41 1.18 -7.29
C LEU A 327 -0.04 2.66 -7.25
N PHE A 328 0.65 3.15 -8.28
CA PHE A 328 1.05 4.55 -8.42
C PHE A 328 -0.15 5.44 -8.74
N PHE A 329 -0.12 6.68 -8.27
CA PHE A 329 -1.23 7.60 -8.50
C PHE A 329 -1.30 8.10 -9.94
N GLU A 330 -0.14 8.31 -10.56
CA GLU A 330 0.04 8.75 -11.94
C GLU A 330 1.25 8.02 -12.53
N PRO A 331 1.35 7.91 -13.87
CA PRO A 331 2.53 7.34 -14.53
C PRO A 331 3.74 8.28 -14.41
N ASP A 332 4.94 7.77 -14.68
CA ASP A 332 6.18 8.51 -14.46
C ASP A 332 6.29 9.77 -15.34
N GLU A 333 5.74 9.72 -16.57
CA GLU A 333 5.75 10.83 -17.53
C GLU A 333 4.88 12.02 -17.10
N PHE A 334 4.05 11.83 -16.06
CA PHE A 334 3.26 12.92 -15.48
C PHE A 334 4.11 13.90 -14.67
N PHE A 335 5.26 13.45 -14.18
CA PHE A 335 6.14 14.25 -13.31
C PHE A 335 7.23 14.94 -14.14
N ILE A 336 7.54 16.17 -13.77
CA ILE A 336 8.63 16.94 -14.34
C ILE A 336 9.90 16.66 -13.52
N ASP A 337 11.07 16.73 -14.16
CA ASP A 337 12.33 16.67 -13.44
C ASP A 337 12.49 17.92 -12.54
N PRO A 338 13.02 17.79 -11.31
CA PRO A 338 13.13 18.92 -10.39
C PRO A 338 13.92 20.12 -10.93
N GLU A 339 14.90 19.87 -11.81
CA GLU A 339 15.74 20.88 -12.47
C GLU A 339 14.92 21.76 -13.42
N ASP A 340 13.94 21.18 -14.12
CA ASP A 340 13.13 21.86 -15.13
C ASP A 340 11.87 22.53 -14.54
N LEU A 341 11.63 22.38 -13.23
CA LEU A 341 10.38 22.83 -12.60
C LEU A 341 10.19 24.35 -12.70
N ASP A 342 11.28 25.12 -12.65
CA ASP A 342 11.21 26.58 -12.71
C ASP A 342 11.02 27.10 -14.15
N ASP A 343 11.52 26.40 -15.15
CA ASP A 343 11.39 26.82 -16.56
C ASP A 343 10.06 26.35 -17.19
N ASN A 344 9.33 25.44 -16.55
CA ASN A 344 8.06 24.95 -17.09
C ASN A 344 6.95 26.02 -17.01
N ALA A 345 6.57 26.56 -18.17
CA ALA A 345 5.57 27.62 -18.30
C ALA A 345 4.18 27.26 -17.73
N ASN A 346 3.79 25.99 -17.78
CA ASN A 346 2.50 25.52 -17.26
C ASN A 346 2.61 25.03 -15.80
N GLY A 347 3.79 25.21 -15.18
CA GLY A 347 4.17 24.62 -13.91
C GLY A 347 4.05 23.09 -13.95
N GLY A 348 3.83 22.49 -12.78
CA GLY A 348 3.61 21.05 -12.66
C GLY A 348 4.06 20.53 -11.31
N ILE A 349 4.36 19.24 -11.25
CA ILE A 349 4.90 18.58 -10.07
C ILE A 349 6.21 17.90 -10.40
N ALA A 350 7.21 18.18 -9.56
CA ALA A 350 8.44 17.43 -9.53
C ALA A 350 8.55 16.65 -8.22
N VAL A 351 9.23 15.49 -8.26
CA VAL A 351 9.44 14.64 -7.07
C VAL A 351 10.92 14.41 -6.88
N ALA A 352 11.49 15.01 -5.84
CA ALA A 352 12.84 14.74 -5.35
C ALA A 352 12.83 13.44 -4.53
N GLN A 353 13.34 12.35 -5.11
CA GLN A 353 13.32 11.00 -4.54
C GLN A 353 14.62 10.68 -3.79
N GLY A 354 14.50 10.01 -2.65
CA GLY A 354 15.64 9.64 -1.78
C GLY A 354 16.15 10.77 -0.88
N PHE A 355 15.55 11.96 -0.93
CA PHE A 355 15.94 13.10 -0.10
C PHE A 355 15.11 13.16 1.20
N SER A 356 15.76 13.52 2.30
CA SER A 356 15.12 13.65 3.61
C SER A 356 15.23 15.06 4.14
N VAL A 357 14.11 15.60 4.60
CA VAL A 357 14.04 16.92 5.25
C VAL A 357 14.40 16.80 6.73
N LYS A 358 15.38 17.59 7.15
CA LYS A 358 15.86 17.66 8.53
C LYS A 358 15.11 18.70 9.36
N LYS A 359 14.83 19.86 8.77
CA LYS A 359 14.29 21.03 9.46
C LYS A 359 13.41 21.85 8.51
N VAL A 360 12.35 22.43 9.07
CA VAL A 360 11.54 23.50 8.47
C VAL A 360 11.65 24.73 9.36
N ASP A 361 12.14 25.84 8.81
CA ASP A 361 12.11 27.15 9.45
C ASP A 361 10.90 27.93 8.96
N ALA A 362 9.80 27.87 9.70
CA ALA A 362 8.53 28.48 9.30
C ALA A 362 8.58 30.01 9.21
N GLN A 363 9.48 30.65 9.95
CA GLN A 363 9.60 32.12 9.96
C GLN A 363 10.37 32.60 8.73
N LYS A 364 11.48 31.92 8.39
CA LYS A 364 12.26 32.22 7.19
C LYS A 364 11.71 31.59 5.92
N ARG A 365 10.77 30.64 6.06
CA ARG A 365 10.23 29.79 5.01
C ARG A 365 11.31 29.02 4.25
N ILE A 366 12.15 28.34 5.01
CA ILE A 366 13.25 27.53 4.48
C ILE A 366 13.10 26.09 4.96
N VAL A 367 13.31 25.15 4.05
CA VAL A 367 13.51 23.74 4.37
C VAL A 367 14.97 23.37 4.22
N THR A 368 15.54 22.71 5.22
CA THR A 368 16.91 22.19 5.21
C THR A 368 16.88 20.67 5.08
N LEU A 369 17.56 20.13 4.07
CA LEU A 369 17.76 18.71 3.85
C LEU A 369 18.82 18.13 4.81
N ASN A 370 18.96 16.80 4.84
CA ASN A 370 19.92 16.12 5.71
C ASN A 370 21.39 16.44 5.39
N ASP A 371 21.69 16.69 4.12
CA ASP A 371 23.02 17.12 3.65
C ASP A 371 23.30 18.62 3.88
N GLY A 372 22.32 19.38 4.36
CA GLY A 372 22.42 20.80 4.64
C GLY A 372 21.94 21.70 3.50
N TYR A 373 21.51 21.15 2.37
CA TYR A 373 20.95 21.96 1.28
C TYR A 373 19.66 22.67 1.73
N GLU A 374 19.50 23.94 1.34
CA GLU A 374 18.37 24.78 1.74
C GLU A 374 17.51 25.16 0.53
N ILE A 375 16.19 25.04 0.71
CA ILE A 375 15.17 25.36 -0.28
C ILE A 375 14.19 26.35 0.35
N ASN A 376 14.00 27.52 -0.26
CA ASN A 376 12.99 28.49 0.14
C ASN A 376 11.61 28.07 -0.38
N TYR A 377 10.55 28.43 0.34
CA TYR A 377 9.17 28.15 -0.10
C TYR A 377 8.22 29.32 0.17
N ASP A 378 7.10 29.37 -0.55
CA ASP A 378 6.01 30.30 -0.22
C ASP A 378 4.97 29.62 0.69
N GLU A 379 4.55 28.42 0.31
CA GLU A 379 3.64 27.55 1.07
C GLU A 379 4.25 26.15 1.26
N CYS A 380 4.18 25.59 2.47
CA CYS A 380 4.71 24.26 2.76
C CYS A 380 3.69 23.32 3.41
N LEU A 381 3.70 22.05 3.00
CA LEU A 381 2.94 20.97 3.61
C LEU A 381 3.87 19.89 4.18
N ILE A 382 3.69 19.54 5.46
CA ILE A 382 4.26 18.34 6.06
C ILE A 382 3.26 17.18 5.92
N ALA A 383 3.64 16.15 5.15
CA ALA A 383 2.86 14.96 4.88
C ALA A 383 3.71 13.68 5.09
N THR A 384 4.55 13.67 6.13
CA THR A 384 5.56 12.63 6.44
C THR A 384 4.98 11.28 6.88
N GLY A 385 3.67 11.19 7.10
CA GLY A 385 2.99 9.95 7.45
C GLY A 385 3.44 9.35 8.79
N CYS A 386 3.60 8.04 8.84
CA CYS A 386 3.96 7.28 10.03
C CYS A 386 4.84 6.08 9.70
N SER A 387 5.64 5.65 10.67
CA SER A 387 6.49 4.46 10.60
C SER A 387 5.90 3.31 11.44
N PRO A 388 5.93 2.05 10.96
CA PRO A 388 5.49 0.90 11.75
C PRO A 388 6.22 0.79 13.08
N LYS A 389 5.49 0.43 14.13
CA LYS A 389 6.08 0.06 15.42
C LYS A 389 6.66 -1.34 15.34
N ASN A 390 7.80 -1.53 15.99
CA ASN A 390 8.36 -2.85 16.26
C ASN A 390 8.23 -3.17 17.76
N LEU A 391 8.24 -4.45 18.12
CA LEU A 391 8.33 -4.89 19.51
C LEU A 391 9.76 -4.66 20.00
N THR A 392 9.92 -4.04 21.18
CA THR A 392 11.23 -3.72 21.76
C THR A 392 12.17 -4.92 21.76
N MET A 393 11.70 -6.09 22.19
CA MET A 393 12.50 -7.32 22.24
C MET A 393 12.89 -7.90 20.87
N LEU A 394 12.15 -7.58 19.80
CA LEU A 394 12.54 -7.97 18.43
C LEU A 394 13.42 -6.92 17.76
N ARG A 395 13.19 -5.63 18.06
CA ARG A 395 14.00 -4.51 17.57
C ARG A 395 15.42 -4.56 18.13
N ASP A 396 15.55 -4.90 19.40
CA ASP A 396 16.84 -4.92 20.12
C ASP A 396 17.45 -6.34 20.15
N ALA A 397 16.94 -7.25 19.31
CA ALA A 397 17.40 -8.64 19.23
C ALA A 397 18.78 -8.76 18.54
N PRO A 398 19.49 -9.89 18.72
CA PRO A 398 20.73 -10.15 17.99
C PRO A 398 20.54 -10.11 16.46
N PRO A 399 21.57 -9.78 15.67
CA PRO A 399 21.50 -9.72 14.20
C PRO A 399 20.93 -10.98 13.55
N SER A 400 21.24 -12.14 14.12
CA SER A 400 20.75 -13.45 13.67
C SER A 400 19.22 -13.57 13.71
N VAL A 401 18.57 -12.92 14.68
CA VAL A 401 17.10 -12.85 14.80
C VAL A 401 16.54 -11.74 13.91
N LEU A 402 17.18 -10.56 13.91
CA LEU A 402 16.75 -9.40 13.13
C LEU A 402 16.63 -9.70 11.62
N GLU A 403 17.51 -10.53 11.08
CA GLU A 403 17.46 -10.97 9.67
C GLU A 403 16.10 -11.59 9.29
N LYS A 404 15.41 -12.21 10.26
CA LYS A 404 14.15 -12.92 10.09
C LYS A 404 12.94 -12.16 10.65
N VAL A 405 13.13 -10.93 11.10
CA VAL A 405 12.04 -10.05 11.55
C VAL A 405 11.87 -8.93 10.51
N MET A 406 10.63 -8.65 10.15
CA MET A 406 10.30 -7.50 9.30
C MET A 406 9.07 -6.76 9.80
N VAL A 407 9.01 -5.48 9.48
CA VAL A 407 7.78 -4.67 9.52
C VAL A 407 7.21 -4.60 8.11
N TYR A 408 6.00 -4.05 7.97
CA TYR A 408 5.31 -4.04 6.67
C TYR A 408 4.65 -2.70 6.38
N ARG A 409 5.10 -1.99 5.33
CA ARG A 409 4.60 -0.66 4.96
C ARG A 409 4.78 -0.29 3.49
N THR A 410 5.87 -0.71 2.85
CA THR A 410 6.28 -0.25 1.50
C THR A 410 6.13 -1.36 0.45
N PRO A 411 6.22 -1.02 -0.86
CA PRO A 411 6.32 -2.00 -1.93
C PRO A 411 7.48 -2.98 -1.75
N ASP A 412 8.62 -2.51 -1.23
CA ASP A 412 9.79 -3.36 -0.97
C ASP A 412 9.50 -4.40 0.13
N ASP A 413 8.72 -4.02 1.16
CA ASP A 413 8.23 -4.97 2.17
C ASP A 413 7.27 -6.00 1.55
N PHE A 414 6.43 -5.57 0.61
CA PHE A 414 5.54 -6.47 -0.15
C PHE A 414 6.36 -7.48 -0.94
N ASP A 415 7.34 -7.05 -1.73
CA ASP A 415 8.17 -7.95 -2.55
C ASP A 415 8.97 -8.92 -1.69
N ARG A 416 9.59 -8.42 -0.61
CA ARG A 416 10.32 -9.27 0.33
C ARG A 416 9.41 -10.34 0.93
N LEU A 417 8.22 -9.97 1.37
CA LEU A 417 7.26 -10.92 1.95
C LEU A 417 6.70 -11.88 0.89
N ARG A 418 6.46 -11.40 -0.33
CA ARG A 418 5.98 -12.20 -1.46
C ARG A 418 6.99 -13.29 -1.83
N LYS A 419 8.27 -12.93 -1.94
CA LYS A 419 9.36 -13.87 -2.17
C LYS A 419 9.43 -14.95 -1.09
N LEU A 420 9.37 -14.55 0.18
CA LEU A 420 9.37 -15.49 1.31
C LEU A 420 8.16 -16.44 1.27
N ALA A 421 6.98 -15.94 0.90
CA ALA A 421 5.79 -16.76 0.74
C ALA A 421 5.94 -17.74 -0.44
N ALA A 422 6.54 -17.32 -1.56
CA ALA A 422 6.82 -18.15 -2.73
C ALA A 422 7.84 -19.27 -2.42
N GLU A 423 8.81 -19.00 -1.56
CA GLU A 423 9.75 -19.99 -0.99
C GLU A 423 9.07 -20.96 0.01
N LYS A 424 7.74 -20.90 0.17
CA LYS A 424 6.93 -21.76 1.04
C LYS A 424 7.32 -21.67 2.53
N ARG A 425 7.86 -20.53 2.94
CA ARG A 425 8.26 -20.27 4.32
C ARG A 425 7.05 -20.21 5.26
N SER A 426 7.26 -20.62 6.50
CA SER A 426 6.33 -20.40 7.60
C SER A 426 6.43 -18.95 8.11
N ILE A 427 5.30 -18.26 8.17
CA ILE A 427 5.24 -16.83 8.47
C ILE A 427 4.39 -16.60 9.71
N THR A 428 4.95 -15.94 10.71
CA THR A 428 4.24 -15.52 11.92
C THR A 428 3.96 -14.03 11.88
N ILE A 429 2.69 -13.65 11.89
CA ILE A 429 2.26 -12.26 12.03
C ILE A 429 2.02 -11.95 13.51
N VAL A 430 2.59 -10.85 13.99
CA VAL A 430 2.37 -10.37 15.36
C VAL A 430 1.44 -9.17 15.33
N GLY A 431 0.27 -9.30 15.94
CA GLY A 431 -0.75 -8.25 16.03
C GLY A 431 -2.07 -8.61 15.36
N ASN A 432 -3.16 -8.15 15.98
CA ASN A 432 -4.55 -8.48 15.61
C ASN A 432 -5.31 -7.31 14.95
N GLY A 433 -4.62 -6.23 14.60
CA GLY A 433 -5.23 -5.07 13.95
C GLY A 433 -5.66 -5.38 12.51
N PHE A 434 -6.19 -4.36 11.82
CA PHE A 434 -6.63 -4.50 10.43
C PHE A 434 -5.49 -4.98 9.51
N ILE A 435 -4.32 -4.34 9.54
CA ILE A 435 -3.17 -4.74 8.69
C ILE A 435 -2.71 -6.17 8.98
N GLY A 436 -2.53 -6.52 10.25
CA GLY A 436 -2.11 -7.87 10.63
C GLY A 436 -3.12 -8.93 10.18
N SER A 437 -4.41 -8.63 10.26
CA SER A 437 -5.47 -9.56 9.87
C SER A 437 -5.65 -9.65 8.35
N GLU A 438 -5.52 -8.54 7.62
CA GLU A 438 -5.49 -8.52 6.15
C GLU A 438 -4.32 -9.35 5.62
N LEU A 439 -3.11 -9.12 6.13
CA LEU A 439 -1.93 -9.88 5.72
C LEU A 439 -2.06 -11.37 6.04
N ALA A 440 -2.62 -11.73 7.20
CA ALA A 440 -2.82 -13.13 7.54
C ALA A 440 -3.76 -13.84 6.55
N CYS A 441 -4.88 -13.20 6.21
CA CYS A 441 -5.79 -13.72 5.18
C CYS A 441 -5.14 -13.81 3.80
N SER A 442 -4.44 -12.75 3.38
CA SER A 442 -3.78 -12.66 2.08
C SER A 442 -2.69 -13.73 1.92
N LEU A 443 -1.86 -13.92 2.95
CA LEU A 443 -0.84 -14.96 2.98
C LEU A 443 -1.43 -16.37 3.05
N ALA A 444 -2.47 -16.59 3.86
CA ALA A 444 -3.11 -17.90 3.95
C ALA A 444 -3.78 -18.28 2.63
N HIS A 445 -4.44 -17.31 1.97
CA HIS A 445 -4.96 -17.48 0.62
C HIS A 445 -3.84 -17.83 -0.37
N TYR A 446 -2.78 -17.03 -0.41
CA TYR A 446 -1.66 -17.27 -1.31
C TYR A 446 -1.00 -18.64 -1.07
N SER A 447 -0.77 -19.00 0.20
CA SER A 447 -0.22 -20.29 0.59
C SER A 447 -1.11 -21.45 0.15
N ARG A 448 -2.43 -21.34 0.33
CA ARG A 448 -3.38 -22.37 -0.12
C ARG A 448 -3.36 -22.57 -1.64
N GLU A 449 -3.32 -21.49 -2.41
CA GLU A 449 -3.29 -21.57 -3.89
C GLU A 449 -1.94 -22.10 -4.43
N ASN A 450 -0.85 -21.99 -3.68
CA ASN A 450 0.51 -22.31 -4.15
C ASN A 450 1.18 -23.45 -3.38
N ASN A 451 0.42 -24.22 -2.58
CA ASN A 451 0.94 -25.26 -1.68
C ASN A 451 2.12 -24.75 -0.82
N GLY A 452 1.93 -23.58 -0.21
CA GLY A 452 2.93 -22.84 0.57
C GLY A 452 3.02 -23.22 2.05
N GLY A 453 3.78 -22.42 2.79
CA GLY A 453 4.03 -22.61 4.22
C GLY A 453 2.86 -22.18 5.12
N LYS A 454 2.94 -22.56 6.41
CA LYS A 454 1.93 -22.20 7.42
C LYS A 454 1.97 -20.71 7.76
N VAL A 455 0.79 -20.14 8.00
CA VAL A 455 0.63 -18.75 8.44
C VAL A 455 0.08 -18.74 9.85
N TYR A 456 0.84 -18.18 10.78
CA TYR A 456 0.44 -17.99 12.17
C TYR A 456 0.09 -16.53 12.43
N GLN A 457 -0.88 -16.29 13.30
CA GLN A 457 -1.16 -14.94 13.80
C GLN A 457 -1.19 -14.96 15.33
N VAL A 458 -0.30 -14.19 15.97
CA VAL A 458 -0.12 -14.17 17.43
C VAL A 458 -0.45 -12.79 17.98
N PHE A 459 -1.26 -12.72 19.04
CA PHE A 459 -1.63 -11.46 19.69
C PHE A 459 -2.18 -11.64 21.10
N GLN A 460 -2.09 -10.58 21.91
CA GLN A 460 -2.43 -10.59 23.34
C GLN A 460 -3.93 -10.57 23.60
N GLU A 461 -4.70 -10.02 22.68
CA GLU A 461 -6.15 -9.93 22.79
C GLU A 461 -6.82 -11.31 22.60
N ASN A 462 -8.08 -11.41 23.00
CA ASN A 462 -8.85 -12.65 22.92
C ASN A 462 -9.38 -12.98 21.51
N ALA A 463 -9.44 -12.00 20.62
CA ALA A 463 -9.91 -12.15 19.23
C ALA A 463 -9.39 -11.01 18.32
N ASN A 464 -9.60 -11.13 17.02
CA ASN A 464 -9.16 -10.15 16.01
C ASN A 464 -9.90 -8.80 16.15
N MET A 465 -9.17 -7.70 15.97
CA MET A 465 -9.66 -6.31 16.07
C MET A 465 -10.45 -5.99 17.36
N SER A 466 -10.16 -6.66 18.47
CA SER A 466 -10.93 -6.52 19.74
C SER A 466 -10.85 -5.14 20.40
N LYS A 467 -9.91 -4.29 19.99
CA LYS A 467 -9.84 -2.88 20.43
C LYS A 467 -10.82 -1.96 19.70
N VAL A 468 -11.43 -2.44 18.62
CA VAL A 468 -12.29 -1.64 17.72
C VAL A 468 -13.67 -2.27 17.58
N LEU A 469 -13.74 -3.58 17.40
CA LEU A 469 -14.99 -4.30 17.15
C LEU A 469 -15.58 -4.83 18.47
N PRO A 470 -16.91 -4.94 18.57
CA PRO A 470 -17.54 -5.62 19.68
C PRO A 470 -17.19 -7.11 19.66
N ASN A 471 -17.15 -7.72 20.85
CA ASN A 471 -16.68 -9.10 21.05
C ASN A 471 -17.31 -10.13 20.09
N TYR A 472 -18.63 -10.04 19.84
CA TYR A 472 -19.30 -10.91 18.89
C TYR A 472 -18.65 -10.86 17.49
N LEU A 473 -18.42 -9.67 16.97
CA LEU A 473 -17.87 -9.48 15.64
C LEU A 473 -16.39 -9.85 15.61
N SER A 474 -15.62 -9.53 16.66
CA SER A 474 -14.22 -9.96 16.78
C SER A 474 -14.07 -11.48 16.72
N ARG A 475 -14.89 -12.22 17.47
CA ARG A 475 -14.87 -13.70 17.46
C ARG A 475 -15.29 -14.27 16.11
N TRP A 476 -16.32 -13.68 15.50
CA TRP A 476 -16.73 -14.05 14.14
C TRP A 476 -15.59 -13.83 13.15
N THR A 477 -14.87 -12.71 13.23
CA THR A 477 -13.73 -12.44 12.35
C THR A 477 -12.60 -13.45 12.57
N THR A 478 -12.24 -13.75 13.83
CA THR A 478 -11.25 -14.79 14.13
C THR A 478 -11.64 -16.14 13.50
N ALA A 479 -12.88 -16.59 13.71
CA ALA A 479 -13.37 -17.84 13.13
C ALA A 479 -13.34 -17.82 11.59
N LYS A 480 -13.66 -16.68 10.97
CA LYS A 480 -13.55 -16.53 9.51
C LYS A 480 -12.11 -16.67 9.02
N MET A 481 -11.14 -16.12 9.75
CA MET A 481 -9.72 -16.21 9.41
C MET A 481 -9.17 -17.63 9.58
N GLU A 482 -9.55 -18.31 10.67
CA GLU A 482 -9.23 -19.73 10.88
C GLU A 482 -9.76 -20.58 9.72
N ALA A 483 -11.01 -20.32 9.28
CA ALA A 483 -11.60 -20.98 8.13
C ALA A 483 -10.91 -20.64 6.79
N GLN A 484 -10.07 -19.61 6.71
CA GLN A 484 -9.21 -19.32 5.55
C GLN A 484 -7.85 -20.03 5.63
N GLY A 485 -7.55 -20.74 6.72
CA GLY A 485 -6.30 -21.46 6.93
C GLY A 485 -5.27 -20.73 7.79
N VAL A 486 -5.63 -19.61 8.43
CA VAL A 486 -4.75 -18.92 9.39
C VAL A 486 -4.73 -19.70 10.72
N CYS A 487 -3.54 -20.02 11.22
CA CYS A 487 -3.38 -20.53 12.58
C CYS A 487 -3.39 -19.36 13.58
N VAL A 488 -4.57 -19.02 14.10
CA VAL A 488 -4.73 -17.91 15.05
C VAL A 488 -4.40 -18.36 16.48
N ILE A 489 -3.52 -17.62 17.15
CA ILE A 489 -3.06 -17.86 18.52
C ILE A 489 -3.39 -16.62 19.37
N PRO A 490 -4.63 -16.50 19.87
CA PRO A 490 -5.04 -15.39 20.73
C PRO A 490 -4.50 -15.56 22.14
N ASN A 491 -4.59 -14.51 22.96
CA ASN A 491 -4.11 -14.48 24.35
C ASN A 491 -2.63 -14.85 24.50
N ALA A 492 -1.82 -14.55 23.49
CA ALA A 492 -0.42 -14.93 23.43
C ALA A 492 0.46 -13.75 23.00
N SER A 493 1.62 -13.63 23.62
CA SER A 493 2.68 -12.73 23.17
C SER A 493 4.01 -13.43 23.15
N ILE A 494 4.84 -13.07 22.18
CA ILE A 494 6.22 -13.53 22.12
C ILE A 494 6.97 -12.99 23.35
N ARG A 495 7.58 -13.90 24.11
CA ARG A 495 8.40 -13.63 25.29
C ARG A 495 9.88 -13.58 24.92
N SER A 496 10.33 -14.51 24.08
CA SER A 496 11.70 -14.58 23.58
C SER A 496 11.69 -15.07 22.13
N ALA A 497 12.71 -14.66 21.38
CA ALA A 497 12.95 -15.12 20.02
C ALA A 497 14.43 -15.48 19.90
N VAL A 498 14.72 -16.72 19.51
CA VAL A 498 16.07 -17.22 19.31
C VAL A 498 16.14 -17.86 17.94
N ARG A 499 17.25 -17.67 17.23
CA ARG A 499 17.51 -18.40 16.00
C ARG A 499 18.00 -19.80 16.34
N ASP A 500 17.29 -20.78 15.82
CA ASP A 500 17.65 -22.20 15.88
C ASP A 500 17.94 -22.66 14.44
N GLU A 501 19.23 -22.80 14.12
CA GLU A 501 19.73 -23.02 12.75
C GLU A 501 19.16 -22.00 11.72
N ALA A 502 18.25 -22.46 10.86
CA ALA A 502 17.62 -21.69 9.80
C ALA A 502 16.23 -21.14 10.17
N ILE A 503 15.71 -21.39 11.38
CA ILE A 503 14.33 -21.07 11.79
C ILE A 503 14.36 -20.22 13.07
N LEU A 504 13.34 -19.39 13.32
CA LEU A 504 13.13 -18.74 14.61
C LEU A 504 12.31 -19.64 15.53
N LYS A 505 12.85 -19.89 16.72
CA LYS A 505 12.13 -20.45 17.85
C LYS A 505 11.56 -19.29 18.68
N LEU A 506 10.24 -19.17 18.71
CA LEU A 506 9.51 -18.14 19.43
C LEU A 506 8.85 -18.75 20.67
N GLU A 507 9.30 -18.37 21.86
CA GLU A 507 8.64 -18.78 23.11
C GLU A 507 7.53 -17.77 23.42
N LEU A 508 6.32 -18.28 23.65
CA LEU A 508 5.16 -17.47 24.00
C LEU A 508 4.97 -17.40 25.52
N ASN A 509 4.33 -16.35 26.01
CA ASN A 509 4.02 -16.15 27.43
C ASN A 509 3.13 -17.26 28.05
N ASN A 510 2.41 -18.02 27.22
CA ASN A 510 1.57 -19.14 27.64
C ASN A 510 2.32 -20.50 27.66
N GLY A 511 3.64 -20.50 27.44
CA GLY A 511 4.48 -21.70 27.44
C GLY A 511 4.55 -22.44 26.10
N MET A 512 3.76 -22.04 25.10
CA MET A 512 3.88 -22.58 23.74
C MET A 512 5.19 -22.13 23.09
N THR A 513 5.77 -23.01 22.27
CA THR A 513 6.88 -22.68 21.39
C THR A 513 6.41 -22.76 19.95
N LEU A 514 6.71 -21.72 19.17
CA LEU A 514 6.36 -21.63 17.75
C LEU A 514 7.63 -21.57 16.90
N MET A 515 7.70 -22.44 15.89
CA MET A 515 8.78 -22.43 14.90
C MET A 515 8.30 -21.64 13.67
N SER A 516 9.06 -20.61 13.28
CA SER A 516 8.70 -19.72 12.17
C SER A 516 9.93 -19.30 11.38
N ASP A 517 9.87 -19.35 10.06
CA ASP A 517 10.99 -18.91 9.21
C ASP A 517 11.18 -17.40 9.28
N VAL A 518 10.07 -16.66 9.34
CA VAL A 518 10.00 -15.18 9.37
C VAL A 518 8.90 -14.69 10.29
N VAL A 519 9.12 -13.55 10.95
CA VAL A 519 8.15 -12.83 11.76
C VAL A 519 7.82 -11.47 11.13
N VAL A 520 6.54 -11.19 10.93
CA VAL A 520 6.04 -9.89 10.43
C VAL A 520 5.34 -9.16 11.57
N VAL A 521 5.84 -7.99 11.95
CA VAL A 521 5.34 -7.23 13.10
C VAL A 521 4.34 -6.17 12.65
N CYS A 522 3.09 -6.27 13.13
CA CYS A 522 1.94 -5.45 12.75
C CYS A 522 1.24 -4.84 13.98
N VAL A 523 1.99 -4.13 14.83
CA VAL A 523 1.52 -3.64 16.16
C VAL A 523 1.22 -2.13 16.19
N GLY A 524 0.78 -1.58 15.05
CA GLY A 524 0.48 -0.16 14.86
C GLY A 524 1.68 0.65 14.37
N CYS A 525 1.57 1.97 14.37
CA CYS A 525 2.60 2.88 13.89
C CYS A 525 2.82 4.08 14.83
N THR A 526 3.86 4.85 14.54
CA THR A 526 4.20 6.12 15.19
C THR A 526 4.27 7.20 14.10
N PRO A 527 3.64 8.37 14.27
CA PRO A 527 3.74 9.45 13.29
C PRO A 527 5.19 9.93 13.14
N ASN A 528 5.59 10.27 11.92
CA ASN A 528 6.96 10.68 11.60
C ASN A 528 7.16 12.16 11.93
N THR A 529 7.54 12.44 13.18
CA THR A 529 7.67 13.80 13.73
C THR A 529 9.11 14.22 14.01
N ASP A 530 10.11 13.54 13.44
CA ASP A 530 11.53 13.78 13.76
C ASP A 530 11.97 15.22 13.46
N LEU A 531 11.43 15.83 12.40
CA LEU A 531 11.68 17.23 12.07
C LEU A 531 11.08 18.23 13.07
N ALA A 532 10.17 17.82 13.97
CA ALA A 532 9.47 18.75 14.87
C ALA A 532 10.42 19.44 15.85
N GLY A 533 11.37 18.71 16.43
CA GLY A 533 12.36 19.24 17.37
C GLY A 533 13.24 20.32 16.74
N PRO A 534 13.97 20.00 15.66
CA PRO A 534 14.75 20.99 14.90
C PRO A 534 13.93 22.19 14.39
N SER A 535 12.65 21.98 14.08
CA SER A 535 11.74 22.99 13.53
C SER A 535 10.94 23.76 14.59
N ARG A 536 11.08 23.41 15.87
CA ARG A 536 10.29 23.99 16.99
C ARG A 536 8.78 23.94 16.76
N LEU A 537 8.30 22.83 16.19
CA LEU A 537 6.88 22.56 15.97
C LEU A 537 6.31 21.77 17.14
N GLU A 538 5.03 22.00 17.44
CA GLU A 538 4.34 21.32 18.53
C GLU A 538 3.89 19.92 18.09
N VAL A 539 4.14 18.93 18.95
CA VAL A 539 3.70 17.54 18.78
C VAL A 539 2.89 17.14 19.99
N ASP A 540 1.74 16.50 19.77
CA ASP A 540 0.89 16.04 20.87
C ASP A 540 1.60 14.91 21.65
N ARG A 541 1.74 15.09 22.97
CA ARG A 541 2.48 14.15 23.82
C ARG A 541 1.79 12.81 24.00
N SER A 542 0.47 12.76 23.84
CA SER A 542 -0.34 11.57 24.13
C SER A 542 -0.75 10.82 22.87
N LEU A 543 -1.21 11.55 21.85
CA LEU A 543 -1.71 11.01 20.59
C LEU A 543 -0.61 10.90 19.54
N GLY A 544 0.48 11.66 19.71
CA GLY A 544 1.52 11.88 18.71
C GLY A 544 1.03 12.76 17.55
N GLY A 545 1.95 13.12 16.66
CA GLY A 545 1.67 13.91 15.46
C GLY A 545 1.73 15.41 15.72
N PHE A 546 1.90 16.19 14.65
CA PHE A 546 1.99 17.65 14.73
C PHE A 546 0.64 18.25 15.07
N VAL A 547 0.60 19.13 16.05
CA VAL A 547 -0.63 19.85 16.42
C VAL A 547 -0.90 20.93 15.38
N VAL A 548 -2.12 20.91 14.82
CA VAL A 548 -2.56 21.88 13.81
C VAL A 548 -3.83 22.63 14.22
N ASN A 549 -4.09 23.80 13.66
CA ASN A 549 -5.37 24.49 13.86
C ASN A 549 -6.51 23.82 13.04
N ALA A 550 -7.69 24.45 13.02
CA ALA A 550 -8.83 23.94 12.26
C ALA A 550 -8.57 23.92 10.75
N GLU A 551 -7.67 24.75 10.24
CA GLU A 551 -7.32 24.87 8.81
C GLU A 551 -6.11 24.00 8.43
N LEU A 552 -5.70 23.12 9.34
CA LEU A 552 -4.54 22.23 9.24
C LEU A 552 -3.17 22.94 9.26
N GLU A 553 -3.12 24.21 9.67
CA GLU A 553 -1.87 24.94 9.85
C GLU A 553 -1.18 24.58 11.16
N ALA A 554 0.12 24.29 11.09
CA ALA A 554 1.00 24.26 12.26
C ALA A 554 1.62 25.64 12.53
N ARG A 555 1.89 26.40 11.46
CA ARG A 555 2.30 27.82 11.46
C ARG A 555 1.72 28.48 10.22
N ARG A 556 1.79 29.81 10.15
CA ARG A 556 1.43 30.55 8.94
C ARG A 556 2.22 30.00 7.75
N ASN A 557 1.53 29.67 6.66
CA ASN A 557 2.10 29.09 5.44
C ASN A 557 2.78 27.71 5.62
N LEU A 558 2.47 26.99 6.72
CA LEU A 558 2.99 25.67 7.01
C LEU A 558 1.90 24.75 7.56
N TYR A 559 1.51 23.78 6.75
CA TYR A 559 0.40 22.87 7.01
C TYR A 559 0.87 21.46 7.37
N VAL A 560 0.00 20.65 7.95
CA VAL A 560 0.25 19.22 8.18
C VAL A 560 -0.99 18.39 7.82
N ALA A 561 -0.82 17.32 7.06
CA ALA A 561 -1.92 16.45 6.64
C ALA A 561 -1.60 14.95 6.80
N GLY A 562 -2.65 14.12 6.69
CA GLY A 562 -2.54 12.66 6.77
C GLY A 562 -2.14 12.14 8.16
N ASP A 563 -1.50 10.96 8.19
CA ASP A 563 -1.20 10.22 9.43
C ASP A 563 -0.31 11.01 10.43
N ALA A 564 0.43 12.03 9.95
CA ALA A 564 1.31 12.87 10.76
C ALA A 564 0.56 13.99 11.50
N SER A 565 -0.69 14.28 11.13
CA SER A 565 -1.48 15.39 11.68
C SER A 565 -2.27 15.00 12.93
N CYS A 566 -2.08 15.76 14.02
CA CYS A 566 -2.96 15.76 15.19
C CYS A 566 -3.95 16.93 15.06
N PHE A 567 -5.07 16.67 14.41
CA PHE A 567 -6.08 17.67 14.08
C PHE A 567 -7.17 17.75 15.15
N PHE A 568 -8.00 18.80 15.09
CA PHE A 568 -9.16 18.95 15.94
C PHE A 568 -10.41 18.45 15.22
N ASP A 569 -10.97 17.35 15.70
CA ASP A 569 -12.26 16.82 15.25
C ASP A 569 -13.39 17.55 15.99
N PRO A 570 -14.37 18.12 15.27
CA PRO A 570 -15.46 18.86 15.90
C PRO A 570 -16.30 18.07 16.91
N LEU A 571 -16.37 16.74 16.77
CA LEU A 571 -17.16 15.87 17.64
C LEU A 571 -16.32 15.21 18.73
N LEU A 572 -15.08 14.85 18.42
CA LEU A 572 -14.22 14.03 19.30
C LEU A 572 -13.05 14.81 19.92
N GLY A 573 -12.86 16.08 19.56
CA GLY A 573 -11.74 16.89 20.00
C GLY A 573 -10.43 16.52 19.30
N ARG A 574 -9.30 16.69 19.97
CA ARG A 574 -7.98 16.37 19.40
C ARG A 574 -7.87 14.87 19.09
N ARG A 575 -7.48 14.55 17.85
CA ARG A 575 -7.23 13.17 17.43
C ARG A 575 -6.20 13.09 16.31
N ARG A 576 -5.69 11.88 16.13
CA ARG A 576 -4.91 11.43 14.98
C ARG A 576 -5.55 10.16 14.45
N VAL A 577 -5.50 9.94 13.14
CA VAL A 577 -6.07 8.74 12.51
C VAL A 577 -5.13 8.20 11.44
N GLU A 578 -5.24 6.91 11.15
CA GLU A 578 -4.40 6.16 10.19
C GLU A 578 -5.27 5.70 9.01
N HIS A 579 -6.02 6.63 8.42
CA HIS A 579 -7.00 6.33 7.39
C HIS A 579 -6.56 6.90 6.04
N HIS A 580 -6.66 6.09 4.99
CA HIS A 580 -6.46 6.57 3.62
C HIS A 580 -7.42 7.73 3.31
N ASP A 581 -8.70 7.61 3.69
CA ASP A 581 -9.70 8.65 3.46
C ASP A 581 -9.31 9.98 4.12
N HIS A 582 -8.89 9.95 5.39
CA HIS A 582 -8.36 11.13 6.06
C HIS A 582 -7.17 11.73 5.32
N SER A 583 -6.23 10.90 4.87
CA SER A 583 -5.08 11.38 4.08
C SER A 583 -5.51 12.08 2.80
N VAL A 584 -6.51 11.56 2.08
CA VAL A 584 -7.05 12.22 0.88
C VAL A 584 -7.72 13.54 1.22
N VAL A 585 -8.64 13.53 2.19
CA VAL A 585 -9.45 14.69 2.53
C VAL A 585 -8.61 15.80 3.15
N SER A 586 -7.76 15.48 4.13
CA SER A 586 -6.87 16.45 4.78
C SER A 586 -5.79 16.97 3.83
N GLY A 587 -5.24 16.11 2.96
CA GLY A 587 -4.32 16.54 1.91
C GLY A 587 -4.97 17.53 0.96
N ARG A 588 -6.15 17.20 0.42
CA ARG A 588 -6.92 18.11 -0.43
C ARG A 588 -7.22 19.44 0.28
N LEU A 589 -7.71 19.39 1.51
CA LEU A 589 -8.03 20.60 2.30
C LEU A 589 -6.79 21.49 2.52
N ALA A 590 -5.66 20.90 2.88
CA ALA A 590 -4.41 21.64 3.03
C ALA A 590 -4.00 22.30 1.71
N GLY A 591 -4.08 21.59 0.58
CA GLY A 591 -3.79 22.15 -0.74
C GLY A 591 -4.74 23.30 -1.13
N GLU A 592 -6.03 23.18 -0.83
CA GLU A 592 -7.00 24.28 -1.02
C GLU A 592 -6.63 25.52 -0.18
N ASN A 593 -6.22 25.31 1.07
CA ASN A 593 -5.83 26.39 1.97
C ASN A 593 -4.50 27.04 1.59
N MET A 594 -3.54 26.27 1.08
CA MET A 594 -2.29 26.78 0.49
C MET A 594 -2.57 27.71 -0.70
N THR A 595 -3.67 27.52 -1.42
CA THR A 595 -4.12 28.42 -2.51
C THR A 595 -5.10 29.51 -2.05
N GLY A 596 -5.19 29.78 -0.74
CA GLY A 596 -5.95 30.91 -0.18
C GLY A 596 -7.42 30.61 0.18
N ALA A 597 -7.89 29.37 0.13
CA ALA A 597 -9.30 29.05 0.40
C ALA A 597 -9.75 29.25 1.87
N SER A 598 -8.82 29.23 2.84
CA SER A 598 -9.07 29.43 4.28
C SER A 598 -10.25 28.59 4.84
N LYS A 599 -10.33 27.32 4.42
CA LYS A 599 -11.39 26.37 4.80
C LYS A 599 -11.01 25.58 6.04
N LYS A 600 -11.99 25.36 6.91
CA LYS A 600 -11.82 24.58 8.14
C LYS A 600 -12.03 23.09 7.90
N THR A 601 -11.35 22.28 8.70
CA THR A 601 -11.53 20.83 8.77
C THR A 601 -12.90 20.55 9.33
N ILE A 602 -13.71 19.84 8.55
CA ILE A 602 -15.03 19.36 8.96
C ILE A 602 -14.92 17.83 9.11
N SER A 603 -15.73 17.24 10.00
CA SER A 603 -15.69 15.80 10.27
C SER A 603 -15.69 14.97 8.98
N THR A 604 -14.82 13.96 8.89
CA THR A 604 -14.75 13.04 7.74
C THR A 604 -16.08 12.36 7.44
N SER A 605 -17.02 12.33 8.40
CA SER A 605 -18.39 11.85 8.20
C SER A 605 -19.24 12.71 7.25
N GLU A 606 -18.95 14.00 7.08
CA GLU A 606 -19.71 14.87 6.16
C GLU A 606 -19.22 14.78 4.70
N HIS A 607 -17.94 14.52 4.47
CA HIS A 607 -17.42 14.36 3.11
C HIS A 607 -17.90 13.09 2.40
N VAL A 608 -18.37 12.07 3.15
CA VAL A 608 -19.03 10.89 2.55
C VAL A 608 -20.43 11.23 2.02
N LEU A 609 -21.05 12.33 2.45
CA LEU A 609 -22.42 12.71 2.08
C LEU A 609 -22.52 13.84 1.05
N VAL A 610 -21.44 14.55 0.74
CA VAL A 610 -21.45 15.62 -0.27
C VAL A 610 -20.69 15.19 -1.52
N ARG A 611 -21.33 14.36 -2.36
CA ARG A 611 -21.07 14.45 -3.80
C ARG A 611 -21.60 15.82 -4.28
N PRO A 612 -20.81 16.63 -4.99
CA PRO A 612 -21.36 17.80 -5.64
C PRO A 612 -22.41 17.30 -6.66
N ARG A 613 -23.66 17.72 -6.49
CA ARG A 613 -24.63 17.64 -7.58
C ARG A 613 -24.15 18.62 -8.64
N SER A 614 -23.51 18.12 -9.69
CA SER A 614 -23.48 18.85 -10.95
C SER A 614 -24.93 19.01 -11.42
N ARG A 615 -25.48 20.20 -11.18
CA ARG A 615 -26.65 20.71 -11.88
C ARG A 615 -26.13 21.84 -12.76
N ASP A 616 -25.69 21.48 -13.94
CA ASP A 616 -25.75 22.37 -15.08
C ASP A 616 -26.64 21.70 -16.12
N ARG A 617 -27.90 22.15 -16.11
CA ARG A 617 -28.75 22.26 -17.29
C ARG A 617 -28.93 23.76 -17.50
N VAL A 618 -28.26 24.32 -18.50
CA VAL A 618 -28.87 25.10 -19.59
C VAL A 618 -28.13 24.68 -20.85
#